data_AF-A0A4Y2S6L1-F1
#
_entry.id   AF-A0A4Y2S6L1-F1
#
_cell.length_a   1.000
_cell.length_b   1.000
_cell.length_c   1.000
_cell.angle_alpha   90.00
_cell.angle_beta   90.00
_cell.angle_gamma   90.00
#
_symmetry.space_group_name_H-M   'P 1'
#
loop_
_entity.id
_entity.type
_entity.pdbx_description
1 polymer ?
#
loop_
_entity_poly.entity_id
_entity_poly.type
_entity_poly.pdbx_seq_one_letter_code
_entity_poly.pdbx_strand_id
1 'polypeptide(L)'
;MNSLELHPPSNKPLQAGYGLEKYFSQLEQILQNMKEEMNGMRLQGKESLVPFQKGILISISSLSGLWNDLKNFKFSYILTSRLTQDSLESLFSQIRGAGRFYDHPSSLEVIYRLRNLLLANKLPILSSKVNTREDSINEGYLTADILKNTFAKLNY
;
A
#
# COMPACT_ATOMS: atom_id res chain seq x y z
N MET A 1 -12.59 5.73 -26.23
CA MET A 1 -11.14 5.43 -26.17
C MET A 1 -10.56 6.27 -25.04
N ASN A 2 -10.63 5.78 -23.80
CA ASN A 2 -10.04 6.48 -22.66
C ASN A 2 -8.58 6.03 -22.57
N SER A 3 -7.67 6.97 -22.79
CA SER A 3 -6.23 6.79 -22.65
C SER A 3 -5.91 6.34 -21.22
N LEU A 4 -5.39 5.13 -21.10
CA LEU A 4 -4.68 4.63 -19.93
C LEU A 4 -3.39 5.45 -19.75
N GLU A 5 -3.51 6.70 -19.29
CA GLU A 5 -2.34 7.45 -18.83
C GLU A 5 -1.95 6.93 -17.45
N LEU A 6 -1.21 5.81 -17.47
CA LEU A 6 -0.26 5.48 -16.40
C LEU A 6 0.53 6.76 -16.10
N HIS A 7 0.48 7.20 -14.84
CA HIS A 7 1.15 8.41 -14.37
C HIS A 7 2.53 8.57 -15.04
N PRO A 8 2.83 9.74 -15.63
CA PRO A 8 4.08 9.93 -16.35
C PRO A 8 5.26 9.61 -15.42
N PRO A 9 6.26 8.84 -15.87
CA PRO A 9 7.43 8.55 -15.07
C PRO A 9 8.06 9.87 -14.65
N SER A 10 8.19 10.09 -13.34
CA SER A 10 8.73 11.34 -12.81
C SER A 10 10.12 11.60 -13.40
N ASN A 11 10.36 12.84 -13.85
CA ASN A 11 11.66 13.28 -14.38
C ASN A 11 12.76 13.35 -13.30
N LYS A 12 12.44 13.06 -12.03
CA LYS A 12 13.38 13.04 -10.92
C LYS A 12 13.73 11.59 -10.57
N PRO A 13 15.02 11.19 -10.57
CA PRO A 13 15.43 9.81 -10.30
C PRO A 13 14.87 9.25 -8.98
N LEU A 14 14.76 10.10 -7.95
CA LEU A 14 14.25 9.73 -6.62
C LEU A 14 12.72 9.57 -6.53
N GLN A 15 11.99 9.93 -7.58
CA GLN A 15 10.54 9.79 -7.67
C GLN A 15 10.13 8.74 -8.71
N ALA A 16 11.10 8.10 -9.36
CA ALA A 16 10.84 7.05 -10.33
C ALA A 16 10.42 5.75 -9.62
N GLY A 17 9.63 4.93 -10.32
CA GLY A 17 9.37 3.56 -9.90
C GLY A 17 10.66 2.74 -9.89
N TYR A 18 10.81 1.86 -8.90
CA TYR A 18 11.97 0.98 -8.80
C TYR A 18 11.92 -0.09 -9.91
N GLY A 19 12.98 -0.23 -10.70
CA GLY A 19 12.99 -1.08 -11.89
C GLY A 19 12.86 -0.34 -13.22
N LEU A 20 12.54 0.97 -13.20
CA LEU A 20 12.48 1.77 -14.42
C LEU A 20 13.87 1.88 -15.07
N GLU A 21 14.03 1.34 -16.28
CA GLU A 21 15.33 1.16 -16.95
C GLU A 21 16.21 2.42 -16.92
N LYS A 22 15.61 3.59 -17.20
CA LYS A 22 16.30 4.89 -17.23
C LYS A 22 17.05 5.24 -15.94
N TYR A 23 16.52 4.83 -14.78
CA TYR A 23 17.06 5.21 -13.46
C TYR A 23 17.52 4.00 -12.62
N PHE A 24 17.34 2.77 -13.12
CA PHE A 24 17.57 1.55 -12.33
C PHE A 24 18.99 1.45 -11.77
N SER A 25 20.01 1.66 -12.61
CA SER A 25 21.42 1.61 -12.17
C SER A 25 21.72 2.65 -11.09
N GLN A 26 21.15 3.85 -11.20
CA GLN A 26 21.36 4.91 -10.21
C GLN A 26 20.67 4.56 -8.88
N LEU A 27 19.45 4.02 -8.92
CA LEU A 27 18.73 3.58 -7.74
C LEU A 27 19.45 2.43 -7.02
N GLU A 28 19.94 1.43 -7.76
CA GLU A 28 20.73 0.33 -7.18
C GLU A 28 21.98 0.83 -6.48
N GLN A 29 22.72 1.77 -7.09
CA GLN A 29 23.92 2.34 -6.46
C GLN A 29 23.57 3.08 -5.16
N ILE A 30 22.49 3.85 -5.13
CA ILE A 30 22.04 4.55 -3.92
C ILE A 30 21.69 3.55 -2.81
N LEU A 31 20.96 2.49 -3.15
CA LEU A 31 20.60 1.43 -2.21
C LEU A 31 21.82 0.66 -1.69
N GLN A 32 22.83 0.45 -2.54
CA GLN A 32 24.08 -0.19 -2.16
C GLN A 32 24.89 0.69 -1.20
N ASN A 33 25.03 1.99 -1.49
CA ASN A 33 25.69 2.93 -0.58
C ASN A 33 24.97 2.95 0.79
N MET A 34 23.63 2.96 0.79
CA MET A 34 22.86 2.92 2.04
C MET A 34 23.09 1.62 2.83
N LYS A 35 23.23 0.48 2.15
CA LYS A 35 23.60 -0.79 2.80
C LYS A 35 24.97 -0.71 3.47
N GLU A 36 25.94 -0.10 2.80
CA GLU A 36 27.30 0.06 3.31
C GLU A 36 27.32 0.97 4.54
N GLU A 37 26.65 2.13 4.47
CA GLU A 37 26.51 3.07 5.59
C GLU A 37 25.83 2.41 6.81
N MET A 38 24.71 1.71 6.60
CA MET A 38 24.01 1.04 7.71
C MET A 38 24.84 -0.07 8.36
N ASN A 39 25.66 -0.78 7.59
CA ASN A 39 26.55 -1.83 8.11
C ASN A 39 27.79 -1.27 8.81
N GLY A 40 28.33 -0.14 8.33
CA GLY A 40 29.50 0.53 8.90
C GLY A 40 29.19 1.35 10.14
N MET A 41 27.98 1.90 10.25
CA MET A 41 27.57 2.72 11.37
C MET A 41 27.34 1.89 12.65
N ARG A 42 27.93 2.32 13.76
CA ARG A 42 27.57 1.86 15.11
C ARG A 42 27.04 3.04 15.90
N LEU A 43 25.92 2.82 16.59
CA LEU A 43 25.42 3.83 17.54
C LEU A 43 26.25 3.80 18.81
N GLN A 44 26.42 4.97 19.43
CA GLN A 44 27.18 5.11 20.66
C GLN A 44 26.65 4.15 21.74
N GLY A 45 27.56 3.36 22.33
CA GLY A 45 27.21 2.36 23.35
C GLY A 45 26.51 1.11 22.80
N LYS A 46 26.52 0.89 21.47
CA LYS A 46 25.97 -0.31 20.84
C LYS A 46 27.02 -1.00 19.97
N GLU A 47 27.35 -2.23 20.36
CA GLU A 47 28.29 -3.10 19.63
C GLU A 47 27.65 -3.75 18.39
N SER A 48 26.32 -3.89 18.39
CA SER A 48 25.57 -4.55 17.32
C SER A 48 24.59 -3.59 16.65
N LEU A 49 24.19 -3.93 15.42
CA LEU A 49 23.18 -3.19 14.68
C LEU A 49 21.86 -3.15 15.46
N VAL A 50 21.31 -1.95 15.61
CA VAL A 50 20.03 -1.75 16.27
C VAL A 50 18.86 -2.03 15.31
N PRO A 51 17.60 -2.17 15.81
CA PRO A 51 16.48 -2.62 15.00
C PRO A 51 16.21 -1.81 13.72
N PHE A 52 16.33 -0.48 13.74
CA PHE A 52 16.08 0.32 12.53
C PHE A 52 17.15 0.08 11.45
N GLN A 53 18.42 -0.10 11.83
CA GLN A 53 19.50 -0.41 10.88
C GLN A 53 19.22 -1.75 10.20
N LYS A 54 18.85 -2.77 10.98
CA LYS A 54 18.42 -4.07 10.46
C LYS A 54 17.18 -3.94 9.57
N GLY A 55 16.20 -3.14 9.99
CA GLY A 55 14.99 -2.86 9.22
C GLY A 55 15.29 -2.28 7.85
N ILE A 56 16.18 -1.29 7.76
CA ILE A 56 16.61 -0.70 6.48
C ILE A 56 17.29 -1.77 5.61
N LEU A 57 18.23 -2.54 6.15
CA LEU A 57 18.92 -3.59 5.40
C LEU A 57 17.97 -4.67 4.86
N ILE A 58 16.99 -5.07 5.67
CA ILE A 58 15.94 -6.02 5.28
C ILE A 58 15.08 -5.42 4.18
N SER A 59 14.62 -4.16 4.32
CA SER A 59 13.79 -3.48 3.32
C SER A 59 14.49 -3.38 1.96
N ILE A 60 15.77 -3.01 1.94
CA ILE A 60 16.54 -2.92 0.69
C ILE A 60 16.65 -4.30 0.05
N SER A 61 17.02 -5.32 0.82
CA SER A 61 17.19 -6.69 0.31
C SER A 61 15.86 -7.29 -0.18
N SER A 62 14.76 -6.99 0.52
CA SER A 62 13.42 -7.42 0.15
C SER A 62 12.93 -6.76 -1.13
N LEU A 63 13.22 -5.46 -1.33
CA LEU A 63 12.86 -4.73 -2.55
C LEU A 63 13.59 -5.31 -3.78
N SER A 64 14.90 -5.56 -3.67
CA SER A 64 15.67 -6.19 -4.74
C SER A 64 15.19 -7.62 -5.04
N GLY A 65 14.87 -8.40 -3.99
CA GLY A 65 14.29 -9.73 -4.14
C GLY A 65 12.95 -9.70 -4.89
N LEU A 66 12.03 -8.85 -4.43
CA LEU A 66 10.73 -8.65 -5.05
C LEU A 66 10.83 -8.26 -6.52
N TRP A 67 11.76 -7.37 -6.88
CA TRP A 67 11.97 -7.01 -8.28
C TRP A 67 12.50 -8.16 -9.13
N ASN A 68 13.41 -8.97 -8.59
CA ASN A 68 13.91 -10.16 -9.27
C ASN A 68 12.80 -11.19 -9.54
N ASP A 69 11.83 -11.30 -8.65
CA ASP A 69 10.66 -12.15 -8.85
C ASP A 69 9.72 -11.55 -9.91
N LEU A 70 9.40 -10.25 -9.80
CA LEU A 70 8.43 -9.57 -10.64
C LEU A 70 8.89 -9.32 -12.09
N LYS A 71 10.19 -9.10 -12.33
CA LYS A 71 10.69 -8.87 -13.70
C LYS A 71 10.41 -10.06 -14.64
N ASN A 72 10.32 -11.28 -14.09
CA ASN A 72 9.97 -12.48 -14.86
C ASN A 72 8.51 -12.47 -15.34
N PHE A 73 7.64 -11.71 -14.68
CA PHE A 73 6.23 -11.54 -15.03
C PHE A 73 5.97 -10.31 -15.92
N LYS A 74 7.02 -9.73 -16.54
CA LYS A 74 6.94 -8.57 -17.43
C LYS A 74 6.41 -7.28 -16.79
N PHE A 75 6.56 -7.13 -15.46
CA PHE A 75 6.31 -5.84 -14.81
C PHE A 75 7.39 -4.82 -15.21
N SER A 76 6.98 -3.59 -15.51
CA SER A 76 7.91 -2.54 -15.95
C SER A 76 8.65 -1.85 -14.80
N TYR A 77 8.03 -1.76 -13.62
CA TYR A 77 8.61 -1.16 -12.41
C TYR A 77 7.70 -1.44 -11.19
N ILE A 78 8.19 -1.11 -10.00
CA ILE A 78 7.49 -1.18 -8.72
C ILE A 78 7.25 0.24 -8.20
N LEU A 79 6.00 0.53 -7.82
CA LEU A 79 5.65 1.73 -7.06
C LEU A 79 5.95 1.48 -5.58
N THR A 80 7.08 1.98 -5.10
CA THR A 80 7.51 1.79 -3.70
C THR A 80 6.56 2.42 -2.68
N SER A 81 5.77 3.43 -3.09
CA SER A 81 4.68 3.99 -2.28
C SER A 81 3.54 3.01 -1.95
N ARG A 82 3.49 1.85 -2.63
CA ARG A 82 2.54 0.77 -2.33
C ARG A 82 3.12 -0.29 -1.39
N LEU A 83 4.40 -0.19 -1.04
CA LEU A 83 5.09 -1.10 -0.12
C LEU A 83 5.19 -0.52 1.31
N THR A 84 4.42 0.55 1.60
CA THR A 84 4.37 1.20 2.92
C THR A 84 3.06 0.86 3.64
N GLN A 85 3.03 1.12 4.95
CA GLN A 85 1.85 0.89 5.78
C GLN A 85 0.86 2.08 5.75
N ASP A 86 1.15 3.15 5.01
CA ASP A 86 0.37 4.39 4.98
C ASP A 86 -1.10 4.17 4.62
N SER A 87 -1.39 3.22 3.72
CA SER A 87 -2.78 2.89 3.35
C SER A 87 -3.56 2.30 4.53
N LEU A 88 -2.89 1.51 5.39
CA LEU A 88 -3.48 0.97 6.61
C LEU A 88 -3.63 2.06 7.68
N GLU A 89 -2.65 2.94 7.83
CA GLU A 89 -2.74 4.08 8.76
C GLU A 89 -3.85 5.06 8.36
N SER A 90 -4.05 5.26 7.05
CA SER A 90 -5.18 6.01 6.50
C SER A 90 -6.52 5.36 6.87
N LEU A 91 -6.63 4.03 6.76
CA LEU A 91 -7.81 3.29 7.20
C LEU A 91 -8.08 3.48 8.70
N PHE A 92 -7.05 3.38 9.54
CA PHE A 92 -7.19 3.63 10.98
C PHE A 92 -7.64 5.07 11.28
N SER A 93 -7.19 6.04 10.47
CA SER A 93 -7.62 7.43 10.58
C SER A 93 -9.09 7.60 10.22
N GLN A 94 -9.58 6.90 9.21
CA GLN A 94 -11.01 6.88 8.86
C GLN A 94 -11.87 6.23 9.97
N ILE A 95 -11.41 5.12 10.55
CA ILE A 95 -12.10 4.44 11.66
C ILE A 95 -12.20 5.35 12.89
N ARG A 96 -11.11 6.05 13.25
CA ARG A 96 -11.13 7.01 14.36
C ARG A 96 -12.02 8.21 14.03
N GLY A 97 -11.89 8.77 12.83
CA GLY A 97 -12.66 9.92 12.36
C GLY A 97 -14.17 9.70 12.29
N ALA A 98 -14.62 8.46 12.02
CA ALA A 98 -16.04 8.11 12.06
C ALA A 98 -16.70 8.34 13.43
N GLY A 99 -15.91 8.36 14.52
CA GLY A 99 -16.38 8.67 15.87
C GLY A 99 -16.44 10.15 16.23
N ARG A 100 -16.03 11.05 15.33
CA ARG A 100 -15.84 12.49 15.60
C ARG A 100 -14.96 12.73 16.82
N PHE A 101 -15.55 13.10 17.97
CA PHE A 101 -14.84 13.35 19.23
C PHE A 101 -14.48 12.05 19.98
N TYR A 102 -15.01 10.89 19.59
CA TYR A 102 -14.66 9.60 20.16
C TYR A 102 -13.64 8.86 19.27
N ASP A 103 -12.38 9.28 19.41
CA ASP A 103 -11.21 8.88 18.62
C ASP A 103 -10.49 7.61 19.13
N HIS A 104 -10.84 7.12 20.33
CA HIS A 104 -10.34 5.87 20.91
C HIS A 104 -11.46 4.82 21.06
N PRO A 105 -11.96 4.25 19.94
CA PRO A 105 -13.05 3.28 19.96
C PRO A 105 -12.66 1.97 20.66
N SER A 106 -13.63 1.33 21.32
CA SER A 106 -13.49 -0.05 21.77
C SER A 106 -13.38 -1.01 20.58
N SER A 107 -12.92 -2.24 20.80
CA SER A 107 -12.78 -3.25 19.74
C SER A 107 -14.10 -3.52 19.00
N LEU A 108 -15.23 -3.52 19.72
CA LEU A 108 -16.56 -3.70 19.13
C LEU A 108 -16.94 -2.51 18.22
N GLU A 109 -16.64 -1.30 18.68
CA GLU A 109 -16.90 -0.08 17.92
C GLU A 109 -16.03 -0.01 16.66
N VAL A 110 -14.77 -0.47 16.72
CA VAL A 110 -13.91 -0.62 15.53
C VAL A 110 -14.58 -1.52 14.49
N ILE A 111 -15.15 -2.66 14.90
CA ILE A 111 -15.84 -3.59 13.99
C ILE A 111 -17.06 -2.91 13.34
N TYR A 112 -17.88 -2.20 14.12
CA TYR A 112 -19.05 -1.50 13.60
C TYR A 112 -18.66 -0.38 12.62
N ARG A 113 -17.66 0.43 12.97
CA ARG A 113 -17.18 1.51 12.09
C ARG A 113 -16.55 0.97 10.82
N LEU A 114 -15.75 -0.09 10.91
CA LEU A 114 -15.18 -0.75 9.74
C LEU A 114 -16.30 -1.31 8.84
N ARG A 115 -17.31 -1.95 9.41
CA ARG A 115 -18.49 -2.43 8.65
C ARG A 115 -19.18 -1.28 7.93
N ASN A 116 -19.39 -0.15 8.60
CA ASN A 116 -20.02 1.03 8.00
C ASN A 116 -19.16 1.63 6.87
N LEU A 117 -17.85 1.74 7.05
CA LEU A 117 -16.92 2.21 6.00
C LEU A 117 -16.94 1.28 4.79
N LEU A 118 -16.94 -0.03 5.03
CA LEU A 118 -17.02 -1.04 3.97
C LEU A 118 -18.35 -0.96 3.22
N LEU A 119 -19.47 -0.77 3.92
CA LEU A 119 -20.77 -0.56 3.29
C LEU A 119 -20.77 0.73 2.48
N ALA A 120 -20.36 1.85 3.06
CA ALA A 120 -20.32 3.16 2.40
C ALA A 120 -19.47 3.15 1.11
N ASN A 121 -18.33 2.46 1.12
CA ASN A 121 -17.45 2.33 -0.04
C ASN A 121 -17.92 1.28 -1.06
N LYS A 122 -18.83 0.37 -0.68
CA LYS A 122 -19.32 -0.74 -1.52
C LYS A 122 -20.79 -0.62 -1.88
N LEU A 123 -21.45 0.50 -1.61
CA LEU A 123 -22.82 0.69 -2.06
C LEU A 123 -22.82 0.61 -3.59
N PRO A 124 -23.34 -0.49 -4.19
CA PRO A 124 -23.80 -0.35 -5.57
C PRO A 124 -24.86 0.74 -5.51
N ILE A 125 -24.90 1.60 -6.52
CA ILE A 125 -25.91 2.66 -6.69
C ILE A 125 -27.24 2.19 -6.07
N LEU A 126 -27.56 2.66 -4.86
CA LEU A 126 -28.61 2.06 -4.00
C LEU A 126 -30.02 2.34 -4.52
N SER A 127 -30.14 3.02 -5.65
CA SER A 127 -31.39 3.41 -6.27
C SER A 127 -31.26 3.23 -7.77
N SER A 128 -32.09 2.38 -8.39
CA SER A 128 -32.29 2.35 -9.84
C SER A 128 -32.95 3.64 -10.38
N LYS A 129 -33.36 4.54 -9.50
CA LYS A 129 -33.82 5.90 -9.82
C LYS A 129 -32.73 6.89 -9.43
N VAL A 130 -31.76 7.07 -10.31
CA VAL A 130 -30.85 8.22 -10.30
C VAL A 130 -31.23 9.11 -11.48
N ASN A 131 -31.26 10.43 -11.27
CA ASN A 131 -31.51 11.40 -12.34
C ASN A 131 -30.28 11.63 -13.24
N THR A 132 -29.24 10.80 -13.11
CA THR A 132 -27.96 10.88 -13.81
C THR A 132 -27.62 9.52 -14.40
N ARG A 133 -27.02 9.51 -15.60
CA ARG A 133 -26.76 8.31 -16.41
C ARG A 133 -25.85 7.31 -15.68
N GLU A 134 -26.07 6.02 -15.91
CA GLU A 134 -25.20 4.93 -15.43
C GLU A 134 -23.83 4.99 -16.13
N ASP A 135 -22.75 5.03 -15.34
CA ASP A 135 -21.39 4.84 -15.86
C ASP A 135 -21.11 3.34 -15.98
N SER A 136 -20.66 2.93 -17.17
CA SER A 136 -20.51 1.53 -17.61
C SER A 136 -19.33 0.77 -16.97
N ILE A 137 -18.97 1.05 -15.72
CA ILE A 137 -17.81 0.42 -15.06
C ILE A 137 -18.30 -0.71 -14.16
N ASN A 138 -18.39 -1.90 -14.75
CA ASN A 138 -18.66 -3.16 -14.07
C ASN A 138 -17.39 -3.69 -13.39
N GLU A 139 -16.82 -2.93 -12.45
CA GLU A 139 -15.74 -3.40 -11.58
C GLU A 139 -16.32 -3.75 -10.21
N GLY A 140 -16.94 -4.94 -10.13
CA GLY A 140 -17.20 -5.57 -8.83
C GLY A 140 -15.85 -5.78 -8.12
N TYR A 141 -15.52 -4.89 -7.19
CA TYR A 141 -14.24 -4.95 -6.49
C TYR A 141 -14.11 -6.25 -5.69
N LEU A 142 -13.04 -7.00 -5.96
CA LEU A 142 -12.56 -8.24 -5.34
C LEU A 142 -12.79 -8.33 -3.81
N THR A 143 -12.81 -7.18 -3.14
CA THR A 143 -13.06 -7.06 -1.70
C THR A 143 -14.47 -7.48 -1.29
N ALA A 144 -15.50 -7.36 -2.13
CA ALA A 144 -16.87 -7.79 -1.81
C ALA A 144 -16.95 -9.32 -1.68
N ASP A 145 -16.33 -10.04 -2.60
CA ASP A 145 -16.28 -11.51 -2.57
C ASP A 145 -15.44 -12.04 -1.41
N ILE A 146 -14.32 -11.39 -1.11
CA ILE A 146 -13.45 -11.77 0.04
C ILE A 146 -14.21 -11.63 1.36
N LEU A 147 -14.97 -10.54 1.55
CA LEU A 147 -15.77 -10.35 2.77
C LEU A 147 -16.92 -11.34 2.89
N LYS A 148 -17.62 -11.62 1.79
CA LYS A 148 -18.72 -12.59 1.78
C LYS A 148 -18.23 -13.97 2.24
N ASN A 149 -17.04 -14.37 1.79
CA ASN A 149 -16.45 -15.67 2.12
C ASN A 149 -15.80 -15.73 3.52
N THR A 150 -15.32 -14.60 4.06
CA THR A 150 -14.73 -14.57 5.41
C THR A 150 -15.79 -14.51 6.51
N PHE A 151 -16.88 -13.78 6.32
CA PHE A 151 -17.98 -13.74 7.30
C PHE A 151 -18.85 -15.00 7.28
N ALA A 152 -18.95 -15.72 6.16
CA ALA A 152 -19.65 -17.00 6.10
C ALA A 152 -19.00 -18.10 6.96
N LYS A 153 -17.69 -18.00 7.24
CA LYS A 153 -16.93 -18.98 8.04
C LYS A 153 -16.94 -18.73 9.55
N LEU A 154 -17.52 -17.61 10.00
CA LEU A 154 -17.52 -17.21 11.42
C LEU A 154 -18.85 -17.51 12.15
N ASN A 155 -19.79 -18.17 11.49
CA ASN A 155 -21.02 -18.64 12.13
C ASN A 155 -20.78 -20.05 12.70
N TYR A 156 -20.38 -20.11 13.97
CA TYR A 156 -20.59 -21.29 14.82
C TYR A 156 -22.02 -21.27 15.37
#